data_AF-A0A2N5T6N4-F1
#
_entry.id   AF-A0A2N5T6N4-F1
#
_cell.length_a   1.000
_cell.length_b   1.000
_cell.length_c   1.000
_cell.angle_alpha   90.00
_cell.angle_beta   90.00
_cell.angle_gamma   90.00
#
_symmetry.space_group_name_H-M   'P 1'
#
loop_
_entity.id
_entity.type
_entity.pdbx_description
1 polymer ?
#
loop_
_entity_poly.entity_id
_entity_poly.type
_entity_poly.pdbx_seq_one_letter_code
_entity_poly.pdbx_strand_id
1 'polypeptide(L)'
;MVNFALAAAFLAVVLPPVMPTTHTTCYNYFLKKDGCVNSANDPKIRCEPKPYSGGVPAFSMSGGSKTKRGVETTISLIKRYDTTQPSFFLASGTGNCGYYDTNTQDGACLWSGPEQNNPTVESAGWLNSQKTSNCHKELYIGLKEEGAAGTKYAPVLDGCSFGTTDPAVGCFQIGVTLQLFKKFNPTPAENMAGKITRTIVWDFNSFKGEHTKNGPV
;
A
#
# COMPACT_ATOMS: atom_id res chain seq x y z
N MET A 1 33.24 64.13 -14.77
CA MET A 1 33.73 62.76 -14.54
C MET A 1 32.85 62.11 -13.49
N VAL A 2 32.31 60.95 -13.82
CA VAL A 2 31.26 60.20 -13.11
C VAL A 2 31.86 59.43 -11.95
N ASN A 3 31.12 59.23 -10.85
CA ASN A 3 31.06 57.92 -10.20
C ASN A 3 29.87 57.82 -9.24
N PHE A 4 28.78 57.24 -9.75
CA PHE A 4 27.71 56.64 -8.94
C PHE A 4 28.12 55.20 -8.63
N ALA A 5 28.36 54.87 -7.37
CA ALA A 5 28.49 53.49 -6.93
C ALA A 5 27.11 52.97 -6.51
N LEU A 6 26.46 52.21 -7.41
CA LEU A 6 25.31 51.38 -7.06
C LEU A 6 25.83 50.12 -6.34
N ALA A 7 25.53 49.97 -5.06
CA ALA A 7 25.71 48.72 -4.34
C ALA A 7 24.45 47.86 -4.49
N ALA A 8 24.48 46.88 -5.40
CA ALA A 8 23.46 45.84 -5.48
C ALA A 8 23.87 44.66 -4.59
N ALA A 9 23.30 44.56 -3.39
CA ALA A 9 23.44 43.38 -2.54
C ALA A 9 22.37 42.35 -2.91
N PHE A 10 22.79 41.29 -3.59
CA PHE A 10 21.93 40.14 -3.93
C PHE A 10 21.55 39.37 -2.65
N LEU A 11 20.26 39.29 -2.34
CA LEU A 11 19.72 38.35 -1.35
C LEU A 11 19.75 36.94 -1.96
N ALA A 12 20.76 36.13 -1.63
CA ALA A 12 20.78 34.72 -1.99
C ALA A 12 19.75 33.97 -1.13
N VAL A 13 18.63 33.58 -1.73
CA VAL A 13 17.67 32.66 -1.11
C VAL A 13 18.32 31.28 -1.03
N VAL A 14 18.87 30.95 0.14
CA VAL A 14 19.37 29.61 0.45
C VAL A 14 18.14 28.72 0.67
N LEU A 15 17.68 28.04 -0.38
CA LEU A 15 16.71 26.96 -0.22
C LEU A 15 17.41 25.83 0.54
N PRO A 16 16.84 25.32 1.65
CA PRO A 16 17.44 24.19 2.35
C PRO A 16 17.54 22.99 1.39
N PRO A 17 18.61 22.19 1.48
CA PRO A 17 18.76 21.01 0.65
C PRO A 17 17.59 20.07 0.92
N VAL A 18 16.82 19.76 -0.13
CA VAL A 18 15.82 18.70 -0.11
C VAL A 18 16.59 17.39 0.06
N MET A 19 16.63 16.84 1.28
CA MET A 19 17.21 15.52 1.48
C MET A 19 16.43 14.51 0.63
N PRO A 20 17.11 13.63 -0.12
CA PRO A 20 16.43 12.60 -0.88
C PRO A 20 15.58 11.76 0.07
N THR A 21 14.32 11.58 -0.27
CA THR A 21 13.42 10.71 0.50
C THR A 21 14.00 9.31 0.52
N THR A 22 14.47 8.83 1.68
CA THR A 22 14.91 7.44 1.82
C THR A 22 13.70 6.53 1.66
N HIS A 23 13.68 5.79 0.57
CA HIS A 23 12.63 4.84 0.25
C HIS A 23 12.78 3.56 1.04
N THR A 24 11.65 2.91 1.35
CA THR A 24 11.67 1.60 2.04
C THR A 24 12.18 0.48 1.13
N THR A 25 12.58 -0.64 1.71
CA THR A 25 13.06 -1.82 0.96
C THR A 25 12.02 -2.30 -0.04
N CYS A 26 10.74 -2.33 0.34
CA CYS A 26 9.67 -2.75 -0.57
C CYS A 26 9.41 -1.74 -1.67
N TYR A 27 9.47 -0.45 -1.37
CA TYR A 27 9.40 0.59 -2.40
C TYR A 27 10.50 0.39 -3.45
N ASN A 28 11.75 0.27 -3.01
CA ASN A 28 12.90 0.04 -3.89
C ASN A 28 12.82 -1.30 -4.63
N TYR A 29 12.31 -2.35 -3.97
CA TYR A 29 12.10 -3.66 -4.60
C TYR A 29 11.17 -3.55 -5.81
N PHE A 30 10.01 -2.90 -5.66
CA PHE A 30 9.07 -2.74 -6.77
C PHE A 30 9.58 -1.79 -7.83
N LEU A 31 10.24 -0.68 -7.44
CA LEU A 31 10.86 0.23 -8.38
C LEU A 31 11.90 -0.48 -9.26
N LYS A 32 12.71 -1.37 -8.68
CA LYS A 32 13.69 -2.18 -9.41
C LYS A 32 13.05 -3.30 -10.24
N LYS A 33 12.06 -3.99 -9.68
CA LYS A 33 11.43 -5.16 -10.29
C LYS A 33 10.50 -4.79 -11.45
N ASP A 34 9.61 -3.83 -11.21
CA ASP A 34 8.52 -3.49 -12.12
C ASP A 34 8.77 -2.15 -12.85
N GLY A 35 9.83 -1.41 -12.49
CA GLY A 35 10.11 -0.08 -13.03
C GLY A 35 9.20 1.02 -12.46
N CYS A 36 8.29 0.66 -11.55
CA CYS A 36 7.31 1.55 -10.95
C CYS A 36 6.88 1.02 -9.58
N VAL A 37 6.26 1.88 -8.77
CA VAL A 37 5.65 1.53 -7.49
C VAL A 37 4.17 1.89 -7.55
N ASN A 38 3.31 0.96 -7.12
CA ASN A 38 1.89 1.22 -7.07
C ASN A 38 1.57 2.30 -6.04
N SER A 39 0.60 3.15 -6.37
CA SER A 39 0.12 4.21 -5.47
C SER A 39 1.18 5.25 -5.06
N ALA A 40 2.35 5.24 -5.72
CA ALA A 40 3.43 6.18 -5.47
C ALA A 40 2.99 7.63 -5.69
N ASN A 41 3.53 8.54 -4.89
CA ASN A 41 3.20 9.96 -4.98
C ASN A 41 3.78 10.63 -6.22
N ASP A 42 4.98 10.21 -6.66
CA ASP A 42 5.58 10.72 -7.88
C ASP A 42 4.91 10.06 -9.10
N PRO A 43 4.21 10.82 -9.96
CA PRO A 43 3.54 10.28 -11.14
C PRO A 43 4.48 9.58 -12.13
N LYS A 44 5.78 9.92 -12.15
CA LYS A 44 6.75 9.37 -13.11
C LYS A 44 7.12 7.93 -12.82
N ILE A 45 7.09 7.54 -11.54
CA ILE A 45 7.41 6.20 -11.06
C ILE A 45 6.16 5.49 -10.51
N ARG A 46 5.00 6.14 -10.57
CA ARG A 46 3.73 5.49 -10.23
C ARG A 46 3.31 4.57 -11.37
N CYS A 47 2.98 3.33 -11.03
CA CYS A 47 2.48 2.38 -12.02
C CYS A 47 1.18 2.87 -12.67
N GLU A 48 1.11 2.75 -13.99
CA GLU A 48 -0.13 3.04 -14.70
C GLU A 48 -1.22 2.01 -14.36
N PRO A 49 -2.50 2.42 -14.30
CA PRO A 49 -3.62 1.51 -14.17
C PRO A 49 -3.61 0.52 -15.34
N LYS A 50 -3.27 -0.76 -15.11
CA LYS A 50 -3.39 -1.77 -16.16
C LYS A 50 -4.88 -2.01 -16.45
N PRO A 51 -5.35 -1.89 -17.71
CA PRO A 51 -6.71 -2.27 -18.06
C PRO A 51 -6.89 -3.78 -17.83
N TYR A 52 -8.01 -4.17 -17.22
CA TYR A 52 -8.35 -5.57 -17.01
C TYR A 52 -8.55 -6.29 -18.36
N SER A 53 -7.72 -7.29 -18.66
CA SER A 53 -7.80 -8.13 -19.86
C SER A 53 -8.57 -9.43 -19.64
N GLY A 54 -9.54 -9.45 -18.72
CA GLY A 54 -10.47 -10.58 -18.63
C GLY A 54 -11.59 -10.35 -19.62
N GLY A 55 -11.45 -10.96 -20.80
CA GLY A 55 -12.52 -11.05 -21.79
C GLY A 55 -13.71 -11.80 -21.18
N VAL A 56 -14.73 -11.07 -20.75
CA VAL A 56 -16.09 -11.58 -20.81
C VAL A 56 -16.44 -11.64 -22.30
N PRO A 57 -16.79 -12.80 -22.87
CA PRO A 57 -17.32 -12.82 -24.23
C PRO A 57 -18.55 -11.92 -24.24
N ALA A 58 -18.49 -10.87 -25.05
CA ALA A 58 -19.62 -9.99 -25.27
C ALA A 58 -20.77 -10.86 -25.78
N PHE A 59 -21.82 -11.03 -24.97
CA PHE A 59 -23.08 -11.55 -25.47
C PHE A 59 -23.54 -10.61 -26.59
N SER A 60 -23.56 -11.15 -27.81
CA SER A 60 -24.09 -10.46 -28.98
C SER A 60 -25.60 -10.27 -28.78
N MET A 61 -26.00 -9.09 -28.30
CA MET A 61 -27.38 -8.64 -28.39
C MET A 61 -27.51 -7.78 -29.65
N SER A 62 -28.06 -8.42 -30.68
CA SER A 62 -28.56 -7.76 -31.88
C SER A 62 -29.59 -6.68 -31.52
N GLY A 63 -29.31 -5.45 -31.91
CA GLY A 63 -30.35 -4.45 -32.23
C GLY A 63 -30.52 -3.29 -31.25
N GLY A 64 -30.51 -2.07 -31.80
CA GLY A 64 -31.24 -0.93 -31.25
C GLY A 64 -30.41 0.17 -30.60
N SER A 65 -30.27 1.27 -31.34
CA SER A 65 -29.72 2.57 -30.91
C SER A 65 -30.31 3.10 -29.60
N LYS A 66 -29.47 3.61 -28.68
CA LYS A 66 -29.54 4.95 -28.03
C LYS A 66 -28.56 5.08 -26.85
N THR A 67 -27.92 6.26 -26.79
CA THR A 67 -27.22 6.87 -25.64
C THR A 67 -26.11 6.07 -24.95
N LYS A 68 -24.85 6.44 -25.24
CA LYS A 68 -23.68 6.08 -24.42
C LYS A 68 -23.79 6.78 -23.05
N ARG A 69 -24.52 6.18 -22.11
CA ARG A 69 -24.39 6.46 -20.67
C ARG A 69 -23.21 5.66 -20.14
N GLY A 70 -22.39 6.32 -19.33
CA GLY A 70 -21.04 5.92 -18.94
C GLY A 70 -20.92 4.48 -18.46
N VAL A 71 -20.16 3.70 -19.22
CA VAL A 71 -19.38 2.58 -18.66
C VAL A 71 -18.10 3.21 -18.13
N GLU A 72 -18.25 4.00 -17.08
CA GLU A 72 -17.12 4.52 -16.32
C GLU A 72 -16.73 3.44 -15.31
N THR A 73 -15.49 2.96 -15.44
CA THR A 73 -14.67 2.45 -14.32
C THR A 73 -15.09 1.17 -13.57
N THR A 74 -15.15 0.02 -14.25
CA THR A 74 -14.79 -1.27 -13.60
C THR A 74 -13.27 -1.52 -13.57
N ILE A 75 -12.48 -0.59 -14.10
CA ILE A 75 -11.01 -0.60 -14.14
C ILE A 75 -10.36 -0.44 -12.73
N SER A 76 -11.08 0.04 -11.71
CA SER A 76 -10.42 0.75 -10.61
C SER A 76 -10.02 -0.05 -9.36
N LEU A 77 -10.44 -1.30 -9.16
CA LEU A 77 -10.25 -1.93 -7.83
C LEU A 77 -9.66 -3.35 -7.87
N ILE A 78 -9.29 -3.84 -9.05
CA ILE A 78 -8.64 -5.14 -9.19
C ILE A 78 -7.13 -4.97 -8.95
N LYS A 79 -6.77 -4.94 -7.66
CA LYS A 79 -5.88 -5.94 -7.05
C LYS A 79 -4.40 -5.94 -7.50
N ARG A 80 -3.46 -5.66 -6.59
CA ARG A 80 -2.03 -5.51 -6.94
C ARG A 80 -1.04 -6.31 -6.09
N TYR A 81 -1.05 -6.17 -4.76
CA TYR A 81 -0.23 -7.04 -3.91
C TYR A 81 -1.05 -8.23 -3.46
N ASP A 82 -0.88 -9.34 -4.19
CA ASP A 82 -1.49 -10.62 -3.84
C ASP A 82 -0.62 -11.30 -2.79
N THR A 83 -1.21 -11.61 -1.63
CA THR A 83 -0.51 -12.37 -0.59
C THR A 83 -0.07 -13.72 -1.12
N THR A 84 1.21 -14.04 -0.96
CA THR A 84 1.75 -15.35 -1.35
C THR A 84 1.71 -16.38 -0.23
N GLN A 85 1.34 -15.94 0.99
CA GLN A 85 1.14 -16.80 2.16
C GLN A 85 -0.15 -16.42 2.90
N PRO A 86 -0.70 -17.31 3.75
CA PRO A 86 -1.88 -17.00 4.55
C PRO A 86 -1.67 -15.81 5.49
N SER A 87 -2.66 -14.92 5.57
CA SER A 87 -2.65 -13.75 6.46
C SER A 87 -3.17 -14.11 7.84
N PHE A 88 -2.34 -13.96 8.87
CA PHE A 88 -2.74 -14.13 10.27
C PHE A 88 -3.45 -12.90 10.82
N PHE A 89 -4.07 -13.03 12.01
CA PHE A 89 -4.57 -11.87 12.74
C PHE A 89 -3.62 -11.40 13.84
N LEU A 90 -3.54 -10.08 14.04
CA LEU A 90 -2.64 -9.46 15.03
C LEU A 90 -3.16 -9.68 16.47
N ALA A 91 -2.25 -9.80 17.43
CA ALA A 91 -2.56 -9.61 18.85
C ALA A 91 -2.58 -8.10 19.18
N SER A 92 -3.38 -7.70 20.18
CA SER A 92 -3.36 -6.32 20.72
C SER A 92 -2.02 -6.02 21.36
N GLY A 93 -1.55 -4.78 21.26
CA GLY A 93 -0.26 -4.38 21.82
C GLY A 93 0.24 -3.04 21.28
N THR A 94 1.47 -2.71 21.67
CA THR A 94 2.20 -1.55 21.14
C THR A 94 3.10 -2.00 20.01
N GLY A 95 2.72 -1.66 18.79
CA GLY A 95 3.47 -1.93 17.57
C GLY A 95 4.35 -0.77 17.12
N ASN A 96 4.91 -0.86 15.92
CA ASN A 96 5.72 0.18 15.28
C ASN A 96 4.96 1.50 15.09
N CYS A 97 3.62 1.45 14.97
CA CYS A 97 2.78 2.65 14.84
C CYS A 97 2.06 3.03 16.14
N GLY A 98 2.48 2.47 17.29
CA GLY A 98 1.87 2.73 18.59
C GLY A 98 0.87 1.67 19.02
N TYR A 99 0.09 1.98 20.05
CA TYR A 99 -0.85 1.05 20.66
C TYR A 99 -2.10 0.85 19.82
N TYR A 100 -2.54 -0.40 19.67
CA TYR A 100 -3.81 -0.76 19.06
C TYR A 100 -4.46 -1.95 19.77
N ASP A 101 -5.80 -2.00 19.73
CA ASP A 101 -6.57 -3.15 20.19
C ASP A 101 -7.22 -3.88 19.00
N THR A 102 -6.73 -5.08 18.73
CA THR A 102 -7.13 -5.92 17.60
C THR A 102 -8.61 -6.32 17.63
N ASN A 103 -9.23 -6.30 18.82
CA ASN A 103 -10.63 -6.68 18.99
C ASN A 103 -11.61 -5.58 18.57
N THR A 104 -11.16 -4.32 18.63
CA THR A 104 -12.00 -3.14 18.51
C THR A 104 -11.61 -2.22 17.35
N GLN A 105 -10.43 -2.42 16.76
CA GLN A 105 -9.90 -1.59 15.68
C GLN A 105 -9.61 -2.39 14.41
N ASP A 106 -10.03 -1.84 13.26
CA ASP A 106 -9.59 -2.32 11.95
C ASP A 106 -8.16 -1.84 11.72
N GLY A 107 -7.33 -2.72 11.17
CA GLY A 107 -5.99 -2.37 10.81
C GLY A 107 -5.24 -3.51 10.16
N ALA A 108 -4.04 -3.19 9.72
CA ALA A 108 -3.15 -4.14 9.12
C ALA A 108 -1.71 -3.98 9.62
N CYS A 109 -0.95 -5.06 9.59
CA CYS A 109 0.50 -4.99 9.61
C CYS A 109 1.09 -5.33 8.24
N LEU A 110 2.12 -4.59 7.87
CA LEU A 110 2.90 -4.83 6.64
C LEU A 110 4.29 -5.36 7.01
N TRP A 111 5.02 -5.89 6.03
CA TRP A 111 6.30 -6.52 6.36
C TRP A 111 7.30 -5.53 6.92
N SER A 112 7.92 -5.90 8.05
CA SER A 112 8.85 -5.05 8.78
C SER A 112 10.26 -5.01 8.17
N GLY A 113 10.55 -5.93 7.25
CA GLY A 113 11.84 -6.04 6.59
C GLY A 113 12.71 -7.19 7.10
N PRO A 114 13.94 -7.34 6.59
CA PRO A 114 14.78 -8.49 6.92
C PRO A 114 15.36 -8.46 8.33
N GLU A 115 15.52 -7.28 8.95
CA GLU A 115 16.19 -7.14 10.24
C GLU A 115 15.18 -6.97 11.38
N GLN A 116 15.02 -8.01 12.19
CA GLN A 116 14.06 -8.04 13.29
C GLN A 116 14.65 -7.62 14.65
N ASN A 117 15.96 -7.83 14.84
CA ASN A 117 16.62 -7.61 16.13
C ASN A 117 17.13 -6.17 16.28
N ASN A 118 17.83 -5.66 15.26
CA ASN A 118 18.43 -4.34 15.24
C ASN A 118 18.04 -3.62 13.93
N PRO A 119 16.76 -3.29 13.73
CA PRO A 119 16.29 -2.65 12.51
C PRO A 119 16.95 -1.27 12.32
N THR A 120 17.21 -0.92 11.07
CA THR A 120 17.71 0.38 10.61
C THR A 120 16.66 1.05 9.73
N VAL A 121 16.87 2.31 9.37
CA VAL A 121 15.97 3.01 8.43
C VAL A 121 15.98 2.31 7.06
N GLU A 122 17.13 1.78 6.67
CA GLU A 122 17.39 1.13 5.38
C GLU A 122 16.82 -0.29 5.33
N SER A 123 16.80 -1.00 6.45
CA SER A 123 16.23 -2.36 6.53
C SER A 123 14.71 -2.40 6.72
N ALA A 124 14.04 -1.26 6.66
CA ALA A 124 12.58 -1.21 6.72
C ALA A 124 11.95 -1.87 5.49
N GLY A 125 11.08 -2.86 5.71
CA GLY A 125 10.31 -3.53 4.65
C GLY A 125 9.35 -2.56 3.96
N TRP A 126 8.12 -2.47 4.45
CA TRP A 126 7.24 -1.32 4.22
C TRP A 126 7.30 -0.31 5.36
N LEU A 127 7.69 -0.75 6.55
CA LEU A 127 7.94 0.06 7.74
C LEU A 127 8.79 -0.75 8.70
N ASN A 128 9.32 -0.14 9.75
CA ASN A 128 9.80 -0.80 10.96
C ASN A 128 9.85 0.22 12.11
N SER A 129 10.51 -0.12 13.22
CA SER A 129 10.62 0.79 14.37
C SER A 129 11.43 2.06 14.10
N GLN A 130 12.31 2.07 13.08
CA GLN A 130 13.12 3.23 12.70
C GLN A 130 12.51 4.02 11.53
N LYS A 131 11.68 3.38 10.70
CA LYS A 131 11.01 3.98 9.54
C LYS A 131 9.49 3.79 9.65
N THR A 132 8.86 4.68 10.40
CA THR A 132 7.41 4.66 10.67
C THR A 132 6.60 5.51 9.68
N SER A 133 7.22 6.00 8.61
CA SER A 133 6.57 6.94 7.68
C SER A 133 5.38 6.38 6.91
N ASN A 134 5.19 5.06 6.90
CA ASN A 134 3.98 4.42 6.34
C ASN A 134 2.90 4.11 7.39
N CYS A 135 3.12 4.42 8.67
CA CYS A 135 2.14 4.26 9.74
C CYS A 135 0.89 5.10 9.49
N HIS A 136 -0.26 4.52 9.84
CA HIS A 136 -1.61 5.09 9.73
C HIS A 136 -2.04 5.50 8.32
N LYS A 137 -1.24 5.22 7.28
CA LYS A 137 -1.68 5.33 5.90
C LYS A 137 -2.78 4.30 5.68
N GLU A 138 -3.81 4.72 4.97
CA GLU A 138 -4.94 3.86 4.67
C GLU A 138 -4.60 2.89 3.54
N LEU A 139 -4.93 1.62 3.74
CA LEU A 139 -4.88 0.57 2.75
C LEU A 139 -6.29 0.27 2.27
N TYR A 140 -6.40 -0.19 1.03
CA TYR A 140 -7.56 -0.94 0.59
C TYR A 140 -7.19 -2.43 0.58
N ILE A 141 -8.08 -3.28 1.09
CA ILE A 141 -7.82 -4.69 1.35
C ILE A 141 -9.06 -5.49 0.93
N GLY A 142 -8.91 -6.51 0.11
CA GLY A 142 -10.04 -7.33 -0.33
C GLY A 142 -9.64 -8.77 -0.64
N LEU A 143 -10.60 -9.68 -0.62
CA LEU A 143 -10.36 -11.06 -1.03
C LEU A 143 -10.39 -11.17 -2.55
N LYS A 144 -9.43 -11.90 -3.13
CA LYS A 144 -9.28 -12.03 -4.59
C LYS A 144 -10.55 -12.51 -5.28
N GLU A 145 -11.27 -13.44 -4.66
CA GLU A 145 -12.54 -14.00 -5.15
C GLU A 145 -13.73 -13.02 -5.06
N GLU A 146 -13.76 -12.10 -4.09
CA GLU A 146 -14.90 -11.19 -3.84
C GLU A 146 -14.90 -9.94 -4.73
N GLY A 147 -13.95 -9.83 -5.66
CA GLY A 147 -13.86 -8.66 -6.53
C GLY A 147 -13.64 -7.34 -5.76
N ALA A 148 -14.14 -6.25 -6.32
CA ALA A 148 -14.07 -4.90 -5.74
C ALA A 148 -15.14 -4.66 -4.66
N ALA A 149 -16.24 -5.40 -4.69
CA ALA A 149 -17.35 -5.22 -3.77
C ALA A 149 -17.00 -5.66 -2.34
N GLY A 150 -16.05 -6.60 -2.19
CA GLY A 150 -15.54 -7.08 -0.90
C GLY A 150 -14.48 -6.18 -0.26
N THR A 151 -14.06 -5.09 -0.90
CA THR A 151 -12.96 -4.24 -0.40
C THR A 151 -13.33 -3.56 0.92
N LYS A 152 -12.39 -3.62 1.86
CA LYS A 152 -12.36 -2.91 3.14
C LYS A 152 -11.21 -1.91 3.14
N TYR A 153 -11.32 -0.89 3.98
CA TYR A 153 -10.28 0.11 4.18
C TYR A 153 -9.82 0.07 5.62
N ALA A 154 -8.50 0.09 5.82
CA ALA A 154 -7.93 0.01 7.16
C ALA A 154 -6.53 0.66 7.20
N PRO A 155 -6.15 1.28 8.32
CA PRO A 155 -4.82 1.87 8.48
C PRO A 155 -3.73 0.81 8.67
N VAL A 156 -2.50 1.17 8.30
CA VAL A 156 -1.29 0.46 8.78
C VAL A 156 -1.11 0.73 10.27
N LEU A 157 -1.11 -0.31 11.09
CA LEU A 157 -0.95 -0.25 12.54
C LEU A 157 0.38 -0.83 13.04
N ASP A 158 1.03 -1.70 12.26
CA ASP A 158 2.26 -2.35 12.71
C ASP A 158 3.15 -2.87 11.56
N GLY A 159 4.38 -3.24 11.91
CA GLY A 159 5.29 -4.03 11.10
C GLY A 159 5.33 -5.48 11.60
N CYS A 160 5.21 -6.43 10.67
CA CYS A 160 5.21 -7.86 10.95
C CYS A 160 6.39 -8.57 10.30
N SER A 161 6.98 -9.56 10.97
CA SER A 161 8.12 -10.31 10.42
C SER A 161 7.73 -11.20 9.24
N PHE A 162 6.53 -11.79 9.27
CA PHE A 162 6.08 -12.85 8.35
C PHE A 162 7.05 -14.05 8.23
N GLY A 163 7.99 -14.21 9.17
CA GLY A 163 8.97 -15.30 9.14
C GLY A 163 9.87 -15.31 7.92
N THR A 164 10.05 -14.16 7.26
CA THR A 164 10.87 -14.05 6.04
C THR A 164 11.80 -12.85 6.09
N THR A 165 12.97 -13.02 5.47
CA THR A 165 13.93 -11.95 5.19
C THR A 165 13.96 -11.58 3.70
N ASP A 166 13.23 -12.31 2.86
CA ASP A 166 13.21 -12.11 1.41
C ASP A 166 12.15 -11.06 1.00
N PRO A 167 12.54 -9.92 0.40
CA PRO A 167 11.60 -8.94 -0.14
C PRO A 167 10.61 -9.50 -1.16
N ALA A 168 11.00 -10.51 -1.95
CA ALA A 168 10.12 -11.14 -2.93
C ALA A 168 8.96 -11.91 -2.29
N VAL A 169 9.06 -12.23 -1.00
CA VAL A 169 8.00 -12.82 -0.20
C VAL A 169 7.34 -11.76 0.67
N GLY A 170 8.14 -11.04 1.47
CA GLY A 170 7.67 -10.14 2.52
C GLY A 170 6.88 -8.95 1.98
N CYS A 171 7.31 -8.34 0.88
CA CYS A 171 6.67 -7.12 0.36
C CYS A 171 5.23 -7.32 -0.14
N PHE A 172 4.80 -8.56 -0.31
CA PHE A 172 3.43 -8.92 -0.69
C PHE A 172 2.54 -9.25 0.52
N GLN A 173 3.13 -9.49 1.69
CA GLN A 173 2.36 -9.96 2.85
C GLN A 173 1.68 -8.82 3.60
N ILE A 174 0.52 -9.16 4.14
CA ILE A 174 -0.28 -8.34 5.04
C ILE A 174 -0.81 -9.27 6.14
N GLY A 175 -0.84 -8.75 7.37
CA GLY A 175 -1.63 -9.30 8.47
C GLY A 175 -2.75 -8.33 8.80
N VAL A 176 -3.86 -8.80 9.34
CA VAL A 176 -5.04 -7.96 9.63
C VAL A 176 -5.46 -8.05 11.10
N THR A 177 -6.08 -7.03 11.67
CA THR A 177 -6.59 -7.16 13.04
C THR A 177 -7.70 -8.21 13.13
N LEU A 178 -7.99 -8.71 14.34
CA LEU A 178 -9.06 -9.68 14.55
C LEU A 178 -10.43 -9.11 14.16
N GLN A 179 -10.67 -7.81 14.39
CA GLN A 179 -11.88 -7.14 13.94
C GLN A 179 -12.00 -7.18 12.41
N LEU A 180 -10.92 -6.87 11.69
CA LEU A 180 -10.91 -6.91 10.23
C LEU A 180 -10.99 -8.34 9.68
N PHE A 181 -10.30 -9.30 10.32
CA PHE A 181 -10.42 -10.73 10.03
C PHE A 181 -11.88 -11.18 10.06
N LYS A 182 -12.63 -10.84 11.11
CA LYS A 182 -14.06 -11.15 11.24
C LYS A 182 -14.90 -10.50 10.14
N LYS A 183 -14.55 -9.28 9.70
CA LYS A 183 -15.23 -8.56 8.61
C LYS A 183 -15.05 -9.21 7.24
N PHE A 184 -14.02 -10.04 7.06
CA PHE A 184 -13.83 -10.86 5.85
C PHE A 184 -14.60 -12.19 5.89
N ASN A 185 -15.50 -12.36 6.89
CA ASN A 185 -16.35 -13.54 7.03
C ASN A 185 -15.56 -14.85 6.86
N PRO A 186 -14.61 -15.12 7.77
CA PRO A 186 -13.69 -16.25 7.65
C PRO A 186 -14.44 -17.58 7.66
N THR A 187 -13.98 -18.53 6.86
CA THR A 187 -14.53 -19.89 6.86
C THR A 187 -14.29 -20.58 8.23
N PRO A 188 -15.02 -21.66 8.56
CA PRO A 188 -14.74 -22.42 9.78
C PRO A 188 -13.28 -22.90 9.89
N ALA A 189 -12.67 -23.28 8.76
CA ALA A 189 -11.26 -23.68 8.71
C ALA A 189 -10.30 -22.50 8.98
N GLU A 190 -10.59 -21.32 8.43
CA GLU A 190 -9.81 -20.10 8.66
C GLU A 190 -9.93 -19.64 10.13
N ASN A 191 -11.13 -19.73 10.72
CA ASN A 191 -11.34 -19.44 12.14
C ASN A 191 -10.52 -20.38 13.03
N MET A 192 -10.51 -21.68 12.73
CA MET A 192 -9.74 -22.68 13.48
C MET A 192 -8.23 -22.46 13.33
N ALA A 193 -7.78 -22.08 12.13
CA ALA A 193 -6.37 -21.84 11.84
C ALA A 193 -5.88 -20.46 12.27
N GLY A 194 -6.79 -19.54 12.60
CA GLY A 194 -6.50 -18.15 12.93
C GLY A 194 -5.86 -17.35 11.80
N LYS A 195 -6.16 -17.70 10.56
CA LYS A 195 -5.57 -17.07 9.37
C LYS A 195 -6.50 -17.17 8.16
N ILE A 196 -6.50 -16.14 7.33
CA ILE A 196 -7.15 -16.15 6.02
C ILE A 196 -6.24 -16.91 5.07
N THR A 197 -6.74 -18.02 4.53
CA THR A 197 -5.99 -18.87 3.58
C THR A 197 -6.24 -18.47 2.13
N ARG A 198 -7.32 -17.74 1.90
CA ARG A 198 -7.64 -17.11 0.61
C ARG A 198 -6.64 -16.00 0.29
N THR A 199 -6.42 -15.74 -1.00
CA THR A 199 -5.55 -14.65 -1.42
C THR A 199 -6.18 -13.31 -1.04
N ILE A 200 -5.54 -12.60 -0.13
CA ILE A 200 -5.82 -11.19 0.11
C ILE A 200 -5.11 -10.42 -0.98
N VAL A 201 -5.79 -9.40 -1.46
CA VAL A 201 -5.18 -8.39 -2.28
C VAL A 201 -5.33 -7.03 -1.66
N TRP A 202 -4.23 -6.30 -1.63
CA TRP A 202 -4.15 -5.00 -0.99
C TRP A 202 -3.19 -4.07 -1.74
N ASP A 203 -3.25 -2.79 -1.43
CA ASP A 203 -2.29 -1.73 -1.79
C ASP A 203 -2.67 -0.46 -1.00
N PHE A 204 -1.80 0.55 -1.01
CA PHE A 204 -2.06 1.83 -0.38
C PHE A 204 -3.21 2.55 -1.10
N ASN A 205 -4.10 3.20 -0.34
CA ASN A 205 -5.22 3.95 -0.91
C ASN A 205 -4.73 5.29 -1.50
N SER A 206 -4.01 5.26 -2.62
CA SER A 206 -3.54 6.41 -3.41
C SER A 206 -3.35 6.03 -4.90
N PHE A 207 -4.28 5.25 -5.45
CA PHE A 207 -4.13 4.58 -6.75
C PHE A 207 -3.79 5.53 -7.90
N LYS A 208 -4.49 6.68 -8.00
CA LYS A 208 -4.19 7.74 -8.99
C LYS A 208 -3.41 8.91 -8.41
N GLY A 209 -2.88 8.77 -7.19
CA GLY A 209 -2.38 9.88 -6.38
C GLY A 209 -3.47 10.84 -5.94
N GLU A 210 -4.72 10.38 -5.91
CA GLU A 210 -5.85 11.19 -5.39
C GLU A 210 -5.75 11.41 -3.88
N HIS A 211 -5.06 10.51 -3.18
CA HIS A 211 -4.86 10.53 -1.74
C HIS A 211 -3.37 10.44 -1.39
N THR A 212 -2.57 11.39 -1.85
CA THR A 212 -1.10 11.38 -1.72
C THR A 212 -0.58 11.17 -0.29
N LYS A 213 -1.35 11.55 0.73
CA LYS A 213 -1.03 11.26 2.14
C LYS A 213 -0.88 9.76 2.43
N ASN A 214 -1.60 8.92 1.68
CA ASN A 214 -1.59 7.47 1.80
C ASN A 214 -0.56 6.80 0.88
N GLY A 215 0.08 7.52 -0.05
CA GLY A 215 1.07 6.91 -0.94
C GLY A 215 2.26 6.34 -0.16
N PRO A 216 2.82 5.19 -0.59
CA PRO A 216 3.95 4.58 0.08
C PRO A 216 5.20 5.44 -0.07
N VAL A 217 6.09 5.31 0.91
CA VAL A 217 7.46 5.82 0.83
C VAL A 217 8.46 4.69 0.88
#